data_AF-A0A5A7MVT9-F1
#
_entry.id   AF-A0A5A7MVT9-F1
#
_cell.length_a   1.000
_cell.length_b   1.000
_cell.length_c   1.000
_cell.angle_alpha   90.00
_cell.angle_beta   90.00
_cell.angle_gamma   90.00
#
_symmetry.space_group_name_H-M   'P 1'
#
loop_
_entity.id
_entity.type
_entity.pdbx_description
1 polymer ?
#
loop_
_entity_poly.entity_id
_entity_poly.type
_entity_poly.pdbx_seq_one_letter_code
_entity_poly.pdbx_strand_id
1 'polypeptide(L)'
;MRQLLKLAVLGSLATLAACGSNKNPLEVTVQRCPALAVVGGTGSYTRFIGEEKNAADIAYEASISNLSLDCDQGRDVVSDVSFTIAAMRGPALPATGDVSLRWFVAVVRDNSEIVAKDIYDTRLHFEADQQRAISRETIRQILPTIEQARRYDYEILIGFQLDAQDVRYNLLR
;
A
#
# COMPACT_ATOMS: atom_id res chain seq x y z
N MET A 1 67.79 -52.12 30.15
CA MET A 1 67.50 -52.16 31.60
C MET A 1 66.80 -50.88 31.97
N ARG A 2 65.46 -50.93 32.10
CA ARG A 2 64.72 -50.91 33.38
C ARG A 2 64.71 -49.50 34.00
N GLN A 3 63.57 -48.77 33.89
CA GLN A 3 62.44 -48.76 34.84
C GLN A 3 62.81 -47.97 36.12
N LEU A 4 62.07 -47.00 36.67
CA LEU A 4 60.66 -46.58 36.57
C LEU A 4 60.56 -45.09 36.96
N LEU A 5 59.76 -44.30 36.23
CA LEU A 5 59.38 -42.94 36.62
C LEU A 5 57.91 -42.93 37.07
N LYS A 6 57.75 -42.75 38.38
CA LYS A 6 56.61 -42.22 39.16
C LYS A 6 55.24 -42.13 38.44
N LEU A 7 54.29 -42.97 38.87
CA LEU A 7 52.85 -42.74 38.71
C LEU A 7 52.46 -41.51 39.55
N ALA A 8 52.05 -40.43 38.89
CA ALA A 8 51.36 -39.31 39.51
C ALA A 8 50.09 -39.02 38.72
N VAL A 9 48.97 -39.43 39.33
CA VAL A 9 47.60 -38.91 39.22
C VAL A 9 47.36 -38.00 38.00
N LEU A 10 46.83 -38.55 36.91
CA LEU A 10 46.19 -37.72 35.88
C LEU A 10 44.79 -37.37 36.35
N GLY A 11 44.65 -36.12 36.80
CA GLY A 11 43.40 -35.50 37.17
C GLY A 11 42.46 -35.33 35.98
N SER A 12 41.19 -35.66 36.22
CA SER A 12 40.06 -35.39 35.37
C SER A 12 39.83 -33.89 35.23
N LEU A 13 40.31 -33.26 34.15
CA LEU A 13 39.87 -31.91 33.76
C LEU A 13 38.64 -32.03 32.86
N ALA A 14 37.47 -32.06 33.47
CA ALA A 14 36.22 -31.71 32.80
C ALA A 14 36.20 -30.18 32.65
N THR A 15 36.64 -29.66 31.51
CA THR A 15 36.49 -28.24 31.15
C THR A 15 35.06 -27.98 30.67
N LEU A 16 34.12 -27.78 31.60
CA LEU A 16 32.86 -27.12 31.28
C LEU A 16 33.12 -25.63 31.04
N ALA A 17 33.52 -25.28 29.82
CA ALA A 17 33.46 -23.92 29.30
C ALA A 17 32.21 -23.78 28.42
N ALA A 18 31.03 -23.88 29.04
CA ALA A 18 29.75 -23.53 28.41
C ALA A 18 29.23 -22.23 29.03
N CYS A 19 30.05 -21.17 29.02
CA CYS A 19 29.63 -19.85 29.46
C CYS A 19 29.05 -19.08 28.27
N GLY A 20 27.72 -19.04 28.23
CA GLY A 20 26.96 -17.81 27.99
C GLY A 20 27.25 -17.06 26.70
N SER A 21 26.79 -17.59 25.56
CA SER A 21 26.34 -16.70 24.49
C SER A 21 24.90 -16.31 24.76
N ASN A 22 24.70 -15.25 25.57
CA ASN A 22 23.44 -14.48 25.55
C ASN A 22 23.36 -13.69 24.24
N LYS A 23 23.36 -14.41 23.11
CA LYS A 23 22.98 -13.82 21.84
C LYS A 23 21.47 -13.80 21.83
N ASN A 24 20.91 -12.60 21.94
CA ASN A 24 19.51 -12.42 21.59
C ASN A 24 19.35 -13.00 20.16
N PRO A 25 18.56 -14.07 19.97
CA PRO A 25 18.46 -14.74 18.68
C PRO A 25 17.68 -13.92 17.64
N LEU A 26 17.21 -12.74 18.02
CA LEU A 26 16.42 -11.86 17.18
C LEU A 26 17.32 -10.90 16.39
N GLU A 27 17.23 -10.99 15.07
CA GLU A 27 17.70 -9.95 14.17
C GLU A 27 16.51 -9.00 13.88
N VAL A 28 16.65 -7.73 14.26
CA VAL A 28 15.60 -6.72 14.08
C VAL A 28 15.94 -5.85 12.88
N THR A 29 15.19 -6.03 11.79
CA THR A 29 15.26 -5.16 10.61
C THR A 29 14.18 -4.09 10.71
N VAL A 30 14.59 -2.83 10.90
CA VAL A 30 13.67 -1.68 10.85
C VAL A 30 13.48 -1.26 9.40
N GLN A 31 12.28 -1.48 8.88
CA GLN A 31 11.85 -1.02 7.56
C GLN A 31 11.19 0.37 7.69
N ARG A 32 11.63 1.35 6.91
CA ARG A 32 11.09 2.72 6.83
C ARG A 32 10.47 2.99 5.46
N CYS A 33 9.43 2.20 5.16
CA CYS A 33 8.57 2.45 4.01
C CYS A 33 7.46 3.43 4.39
N PRO A 34 7.03 4.29 3.46
CA PRO A 34 5.84 5.09 3.67
C PRO A 34 4.63 4.22 3.99
N ALA A 35 3.71 4.73 4.80
CA ALA A 35 2.42 4.08 4.96
C ALA A 35 1.64 4.19 3.64
N LEU A 36 0.85 3.17 3.31
CA LEU A 36 -0.01 3.17 2.12
C LEU A 36 -1.47 3.06 2.56
N ALA A 37 -2.32 3.99 2.13
CA ALA A 37 -3.72 3.99 2.51
C ALA A 37 -4.64 4.60 1.45
N VAL A 38 -5.94 4.27 1.55
CA VAL A 38 -7.00 4.94 0.80
C VAL A 38 -7.58 6.06 1.66
N VAL A 39 -7.76 7.25 1.09
CA VAL A 39 -8.33 8.38 1.81
C VAL A 39 -9.82 8.14 2.06
N GLY A 40 -10.23 8.25 3.33
CA GLY A 40 -11.62 8.08 3.76
C GLY A 40 -12.59 8.93 2.94
N GLY A 41 -13.73 8.34 2.54
CA GLY A 41 -14.73 9.00 1.71
C GLY A 41 -14.37 9.15 0.23
N THR A 42 -13.17 8.74 -0.19
CA THR A 42 -12.72 8.80 -1.59
C THR A 42 -12.34 7.44 -2.17
N GLY A 43 -12.40 6.36 -1.37
CA GLY A 43 -12.10 5.00 -1.82
C GLY A 43 -13.17 4.37 -2.70
N SER A 44 -14.37 4.94 -2.68
CA SER A 44 -15.48 4.57 -3.55
C SER A 44 -16.28 5.80 -3.93
N TYR A 45 -16.99 5.74 -5.07
CA TYR A 45 -18.04 6.71 -5.36
C TYR A 45 -19.11 6.15 -6.30
N THR A 46 -20.32 6.67 -6.14
CA THR A 46 -21.46 6.37 -7.01
C THR A 46 -21.65 7.52 -7.98
N ARG A 47 -21.61 7.23 -9.28
CA ARG A 47 -21.91 8.19 -10.33
C ARG A 47 -23.36 8.05 -10.78
N PHE A 48 -24.04 9.18 -10.90
CA PHE A 48 -25.41 9.27 -11.38
C PHE A 48 -25.45 9.92 -12.78
N ILE A 49 -26.45 9.54 -13.58
CA ILE A 49 -26.85 10.25 -14.81
C ILE A 49 -28.24 10.81 -14.55
N GLY A 50 -28.38 12.14 -14.55
CA GLY A 50 -29.63 12.82 -14.22
C GLY A 50 -29.47 13.81 -13.07
N GLU A 51 -30.55 14.53 -12.74
CA GLU A 51 -30.56 15.52 -11.65
C GLU A 51 -30.91 14.90 -10.29
N GLU A 52 -31.61 13.77 -10.30
CA GLU A 52 -32.01 13.04 -9.09
C GLU A 52 -30.95 11.99 -8.70
N LYS A 53 -30.82 11.73 -7.39
CA LYS A 53 -29.91 10.71 -6.84
C LYS A 53 -30.69 9.47 -6.39
N ASN A 54 -31.48 8.92 -7.31
CA ASN A 54 -32.24 7.69 -7.07
C ASN A 54 -31.48 6.46 -7.60
N ALA A 55 -31.93 5.25 -7.25
CA ALA A 55 -31.25 4.01 -7.64
C ALA A 55 -31.31 3.73 -9.15
N ALA A 56 -32.34 4.21 -9.86
CA ALA A 56 -32.49 4.03 -11.30
C ALA A 56 -31.51 4.88 -12.10
N ASP A 57 -31.07 6.01 -11.53
CA ASP A 57 -30.14 6.97 -12.14
C ASP A 57 -28.66 6.61 -11.90
N ILE A 58 -28.37 5.52 -11.17
CA ILE A 58 -26.99 5.07 -10.96
C ILE A 58 -26.40 4.60 -12.29
N ALA A 59 -25.35 5.29 -12.73
CA ALA A 59 -24.56 4.89 -13.88
C ALA A 59 -23.53 3.82 -13.49
N TYR A 60 -22.76 4.06 -12.43
CA TYR A 60 -21.83 3.07 -11.91
C TYR A 60 -21.44 3.35 -10.47
N GLU A 61 -20.95 2.32 -9.80
CA GLU A 61 -20.28 2.41 -8.51
C GLU A 61 -18.82 1.99 -8.66
N ALA A 62 -17.89 2.88 -8.31
CA ALA A 62 -16.46 2.63 -8.43
C ALA A 62 -15.83 2.37 -7.05
N SER A 63 -14.76 1.56 -7.02
CA SER A 63 -14.01 1.24 -5.80
C SER A 63 -12.53 1.06 -6.06
N ILE A 64 -11.69 1.49 -5.11
CA ILE A 64 -10.26 1.21 -5.03
C ILE A 64 -10.03 0.11 -3.98
N SER A 65 -9.30 -0.94 -4.34
CA SER A 65 -9.03 -2.07 -3.45
C SER A 65 -7.72 -2.78 -3.76
N ASN A 66 -7.37 -3.80 -2.97
CA ASN A 66 -6.17 -4.63 -3.16
C ASN A 66 -4.86 -3.84 -3.22
N LEU A 67 -4.70 -2.88 -2.29
CA LEU A 67 -3.47 -2.10 -2.18
C LEU A 67 -2.31 -3.00 -1.78
N SER A 68 -1.18 -2.83 -2.45
CA SER A 68 0.08 -3.50 -2.16
C SER A 68 1.23 -2.52 -2.35
N LEU A 69 2.20 -2.59 -1.44
CA LEU A 69 3.42 -1.79 -1.47
C LEU A 69 4.61 -2.74 -1.49
N ASP A 70 5.41 -2.67 -2.55
CA ASP A 70 6.78 -3.16 -2.56
C ASP A 70 7.72 -1.98 -2.37
N CYS A 71 8.71 -2.13 -1.49
CA CYS A 71 9.49 -1.00 -1.02
C CYS A 71 10.96 -1.39 -0.81
N ASP A 72 11.83 -0.75 -1.58
CA ASP A 72 13.28 -0.89 -1.50
C ASP A 72 13.88 0.33 -0.78
N GLN A 73 14.75 0.06 0.20
CA GLN A 73 15.41 1.05 1.05
C GLN A 73 16.92 1.01 0.85
N GLY A 74 17.34 1.35 -0.35
CA GLY A 74 18.74 1.56 -0.68
C GLY A 74 19.22 2.95 -0.28
N ARG A 75 19.88 3.63 -1.22
CA ARG A 75 20.25 5.05 -1.07
C ARG A 75 19.01 5.96 -1.07
N ASP A 76 18.08 5.62 -1.94
CA ASP A 76 16.77 6.26 -2.11
C ASP A 76 15.71 5.28 -1.57
N VAL A 77 14.55 5.79 -1.15
CA VAL A 77 13.42 4.92 -0.82
C VAL A 77 12.51 4.84 -2.03
N VAL A 78 12.45 3.66 -2.63
CA VAL A 78 11.65 3.39 -3.83
C VAL A 78 10.44 2.58 -3.42
N SER A 79 9.25 3.07 -3.75
CA SER A 79 7.97 2.45 -3.43
C SER A 79 7.21 2.15 -4.70
N ASP A 80 7.07 0.86 -5.02
CA ASP A 80 6.23 0.36 -6.09
C ASP A 80 4.87 -0.02 -5.49
N VAL A 81 3.87 0.81 -5.78
CA VAL A 81 2.50 0.65 -5.26
C VAL A 81 1.62 0.10 -6.36
N SER A 82 0.84 -0.93 -6.04
CA SER A 82 -0.18 -1.47 -6.94
C SER A 82 -1.54 -1.59 -6.27
N PHE A 83 -2.59 -1.43 -7.05
CA PHE A 83 -3.97 -1.52 -6.57
C PHE A 83 -4.94 -1.82 -7.72
N THR A 84 -6.19 -2.12 -7.37
CA THR A 84 -7.27 -2.39 -8.32
C THR A 84 -8.27 -1.23 -8.30
N ILE A 85 -8.58 -0.70 -9.47
CA ILE A 85 -9.77 0.13 -9.70
C ILE A 85 -10.84 -0.77 -10.31
N ALA A 86 -12.03 -0.77 -9.74
CA ALA A 86 -13.18 -1.49 -10.28
C ALA A 86 -14.38 -0.56 -10.43
N ALA A 87 -15.20 -0.82 -11.43
CA ALA A 87 -16.52 -0.23 -11.56
C ALA A 87 -17.58 -1.33 -11.73
N MET A 88 -18.65 -1.22 -10.95
CA MET A 88 -19.89 -1.97 -11.09
C MET A 88 -20.84 -1.13 -11.93
N ARG A 89 -21.38 -1.72 -13.00
CA ARG A 89 -22.37 -1.05 -13.84
C ARG A 89 -23.69 -0.91 -13.09
N GLY A 90 -24.30 0.27 -13.20
CA GLY A 90 -25.65 0.56 -12.73
C GLY A 90 -26.68 0.59 -13.87
N PRO A 91 -27.98 0.68 -13.54
CA PRO A 91 -29.08 0.63 -14.52
C PRO A 91 -29.10 1.79 -15.52
N ALA A 92 -28.54 2.95 -15.20
CA ALA A 92 -28.55 4.12 -16.08
C ALA A 92 -27.41 4.12 -17.11
N LEU A 93 -26.42 3.24 -16.97
CA LEU A 93 -25.31 3.16 -17.93
C LEU A 93 -25.70 2.26 -19.11
N PRO A 94 -25.40 2.67 -20.36
CA PRO A 94 -25.63 1.84 -21.54
C PRO A 94 -25.01 0.44 -21.42
N ALA A 95 -25.58 -0.50 -22.19
CA ALA A 95 -25.14 -1.89 -22.16
C ALA A 95 -23.65 -2.07 -22.55
N THR A 96 -23.13 -1.20 -23.41
CA THR A 96 -21.72 -1.18 -23.80
C THR A 96 -21.20 0.24 -23.71
N GLY A 97 -19.92 0.38 -23.38
CA GLY A 97 -19.26 1.68 -23.38
C GLY A 97 -18.10 1.80 -22.42
N ASP A 98 -17.47 2.96 -22.49
CA ASP A 98 -16.34 3.32 -21.64
C ASP A 98 -16.79 4.23 -20.50
N VAL A 99 -16.21 4.01 -19.32
CA VAL A 99 -16.25 4.98 -18.22
C VAL A 99 -14.83 5.45 -17.90
N SER A 100 -14.68 6.75 -17.63
CA SER A 100 -13.41 7.32 -17.21
C SER A 100 -13.49 7.69 -15.72
N LEU A 101 -12.54 7.17 -14.96
CA LEU A 101 -12.42 7.34 -13.52
C LEU A 101 -11.17 8.17 -13.23
N ARG A 102 -11.36 9.34 -12.61
CA ARG A 102 -10.25 10.17 -12.14
C ARG A 102 -9.87 9.77 -10.73
N TRP A 103 -8.59 9.57 -10.49
CA TRP A 103 -8.04 9.23 -9.19
C TRP A 103 -6.73 9.97 -8.96
N PHE A 104 -6.27 10.00 -7.71
CA PHE A 104 -5.07 10.70 -7.34
C PHE A 104 -4.16 9.83 -6.47
N VAL A 105 -2.88 10.17 -6.50
CA VAL A 105 -1.89 9.78 -5.49
C VAL A 105 -1.41 11.06 -4.84
N ALA A 106 -1.44 11.12 -3.51
CA ALA A 106 -0.87 12.21 -2.73
C ALA A 106 0.21 11.65 -1.81
N VAL A 107 1.35 12.31 -1.77
CA VAL A 107 2.39 12.04 -0.78
C VAL A 107 2.26 13.08 0.30
N VAL A 108 2.05 12.62 1.53
CA VAL A 108 1.89 13.45 2.72
C VAL A 108 3.10 13.28 3.62
N ARG A 109 3.55 14.36 4.22
CA ARG A 109 4.60 14.41 5.23
C ARG A 109 4.02 14.87 6.56
N ASP A 110 4.43 14.22 7.65
CA ASP A 110 4.06 14.58 9.02
C ASP A 110 2.54 14.72 9.20
N ASN A 111 1.78 13.83 8.54
CA ASN A 111 0.32 13.70 8.58
C ASN A 111 -0.48 14.95 8.18
N SER A 112 0.15 15.99 7.64
CA SER A 112 -0.51 17.29 7.42
C SER A 112 -0.08 18.02 6.17
N GLU A 113 1.14 17.79 5.69
CA GLU A 113 1.69 18.52 4.54
C GLU A 113 1.64 17.66 3.28
N ILE A 114 0.85 18.07 2.28
CA ILE A 114 0.88 17.45 0.96
C ILE A 114 2.12 17.96 0.22
N VAL A 115 3.09 17.08 0.00
CA VAL A 115 4.36 17.41 -0.66
C VAL A 115 4.33 17.17 -2.17
N ALA A 116 3.48 16.24 -2.61
CA ALA A 116 3.22 15.96 -4.01
C ALA A 116 1.78 15.42 -4.16
N LYS A 117 1.14 15.75 -5.28
CA LYS A 117 -0.14 15.15 -5.66
C LYS A 117 -0.24 15.09 -7.17
N ASP A 118 -0.49 13.91 -7.69
CA ASP A 118 -0.73 13.66 -9.11
C ASP A 118 -2.14 13.11 -9.32
N ILE A 119 -2.75 13.47 -10.44
CA ILE A 119 -4.09 13.00 -10.85
C ILE A 119 -3.93 12.18 -12.12
N TYR A 120 -4.62 11.05 -12.15
CA TYR A 120 -4.61 10.08 -13.22
C TYR A 120 -6.03 9.80 -13.71
N ASP A 121 -6.12 9.25 -14.91
CA ASP A 121 -7.36 8.87 -15.58
C ASP A 121 -7.28 7.40 -15.99
N THR A 122 -8.20 6.58 -15.49
CA THR A 122 -8.36 5.18 -15.91
C THR A 122 -9.63 5.03 -16.72
N ARG A 123 -9.52 4.41 -17.90
CA ARG A 123 -10.68 4.04 -18.73
C ARG A 123 -11.03 2.57 -18.51
N LEU A 124 -12.28 2.29 -18.18
CA LEU A 124 -12.81 0.93 -18.07
C LEU A 124 -13.86 0.72 -19.16
N HIS A 125 -13.74 -0.40 -19.88
CA HIS A 125 -14.70 -0.81 -20.90
C HIS A 125 -15.68 -1.83 -20.34
N PHE A 126 -16.96 -1.68 -20.67
CA PHE A 126 -18.00 -2.67 -20.40
C PHE A 126 -18.48 -3.31 -21.71
N GLU A 127 -18.37 -4.63 -21.77
CA GLU A 127 -19.07 -5.44 -22.76
C GLU A 127 -20.57 -5.60 -22.39
N ALA A 128 -21.40 -6.01 -23.37
CA ALA A 128 -22.86 -6.00 -23.24
C ALA A 128 -23.37 -6.76 -22.00
N ASP A 129 -22.80 -7.93 -21.74
CA ASP A 129 -23.13 -8.84 -20.64
C ASP A 129 -22.27 -8.63 -19.39
N GLN A 130 -21.32 -7.70 -19.42
CA GLN A 130 -20.39 -7.44 -18.33
C GLN A 130 -21.00 -6.48 -17.29
N GLN A 131 -21.09 -6.95 -16.05
CA GLN A 131 -21.54 -6.12 -14.91
C GLN A 131 -20.40 -5.43 -14.17
N ARG A 132 -19.17 -5.92 -14.32
CA ARG A 132 -18.00 -5.44 -13.58
C ARG A 132 -16.79 -5.30 -14.50
N ALA A 133 -16.22 -4.11 -14.55
CA ALA A 133 -14.95 -3.82 -15.23
C ALA A 133 -13.86 -3.51 -14.20
N ILE A 134 -12.61 -3.88 -14.49
CA ILE A 134 -11.46 -3.65 -13.60
C ILE A 134 -10.23 -3.17 -14.37
N SER A 135 -9.41 -2.39 -13.68
CA SER A 135 -8.04 -2.05 -14.07
C SER A 135 -7.11 -2.32 -12.89
N ARG A 136 -5.88 -2.76 -13.19
CA ARG A 136 -4.81 -2.85 -12.21
C ARG A 136 -3.84 -1.71 -12.48
N GLU A 137 -3.67 -0.86 -11.49
CA GLU A 137 -2.78 0.29 -11.55
C GLU A 137 -1.49 -0.02 -10.80
N THR A 138 -0.37 0.51 -11.32
CA THR A 138 0.94 0.47 -10.66
C THR A 138 1.57 1.85 -10.76
N ILE A 139 2.03 2.38 -9.64
CA ILE A 139 2.76 3.65 -9.57
C ILE A 139 4.08 3.45 -8.85
N ARG A 140 5.10 4.18 -9.29
CA ARG A 140 6.43 4.19 -8.68
C ARG A 140 6.70 5.54 -8.04
N GLN A 141 6.83 5.55 -6.72
CA GLN A 141 7.18 6.72 -5.93
C GLN A 141 8.64 6.62 -5.47
N ILE A 142 9.41 7.70 -5.62
CA ILE A 142 10.81 7.77 -5.17
C ILE A 142 10.91 8.90 -4.15
N LEU A 143 11.36 8.59 -2.93
CA LEU A 143 11.74 9.59 -1.94
C LEU A 143 13.26 9.82 -2.00
N PRO A 144 13.73 11.08 -2.12
CA PRO A 144 15.08 11.39 -2.58
C PRO A 144 16.23 10.84 -1.73
N THR A 145 16.04 10.67 -0.41
CA THR A 145 17.06 10.01 0.43
C THR A 145 16.45 9.23 1.58
N ILE A 146 17.12 8.13 1.96
CA ILE A 146 16.80 7.37 3.18
C ILE A 146 16.90 8.23 4.46
N GLU A 147 17.72 9.28 4.48
CA GLU A 147 17.80 10.21 5.61
C GLU A 147 16.54 11.06 5.76
N GLN A 148 15.95 11.52 4.64
CA GLN A 148 14.66 12.22 4.67
C GLN A 148 13.54 11.28 5.12
N ALA A 149 13.50 10.06 4.59
CA ALA A 149 12.54 9.04 5.01
C ALA A 149 12.72 8.57 6.46
N ARG A 150 13.92 8.73 7.03
CA ARG A 150 14.20 8.47 8.46
C ARG A 150 13.73 9.59 9.38
N ARG A 151 13.75 10.83 8.88
CA ARG A 151 13.44 12.03 9.65
C ARG A 151 11.94 12.29 9.72
N TYR A 152 11.21 11.97 8.67
CA TYR A 152 9.79 12.29 8.53
C TYR A 152 8.95 11.04 8.29
N ASP A 153 7.73 11.08 8.79
CA ASP A 153 6.73 10.07 8.48
C ASP A 153 6.05 10.46 7.17
N TYR A 154 6.26 9.63 6.15
CA TYR A 154 5.64 9.79 4.84
C TYR A 154 4.48 8.83 4.66
N GLU A 155 3.43 9.31 4.01
CA GLU A 155 2.26 8.51 3.65
C GLU A 155 1.99 8.66 2.15
N ILE A 156 1.70 7.54 1.48
CA ILE A 156 1.19 7.50 0.12
C ILE A 156 -0.31 7.26 0.23
N LEU A 157 -1.09 8.28 -0.13
CA LEU A 157 -2.54 8.30 -0.02
C LEU A 157 -3.17 8.24 -1.40
N ILE A 158 -4.10 7.31 -1.59
CA ILE A 158 -4.80 7.09 -2.87
C ILE A 158 -6.29 7.38 -2.69
N GLY A 159 -6.93 7.95 -3.72
CA GLY A 159 -8.37 8.17 -3.70
C GLY A 159 -8.92 8.56 -5.07
N PHE A 160 -10.23 8.47 -5.24
CA PHE A 160 -10.89 9.06 -6.40
C PHE A 160 -10.88 10.59 -6.33
N GLN A 161 -10.68 11.23 -7.47
CA GLN A 161 -10.75 12.67 -7.61
C GLN A 161 -12.22 13.05 -7.86
N LEU A 162 -12.95 13.23 -6.75
CA LEU A 162 -14.38 13.53 -6.76
C LEU A 162 -14.65 15.00 -7.08
N ASP A 163 -15.78 15.26 -7.73
CA ASP A 163 -16.34 16.61 -7.81
C ASP A 163 -17.09 16.98 -6.51
N ALA A 164 -17.44 18.26 -6.35
CA ALA A 164 -18.09 18.72 -5.12
C ALA A 164 -19.46 18.07 -4.85
N GLN A 165 -20.17 17.65 -5.91
CA GLN A 165 -21.48 17.01 -5.78
C GLN A 165 -21.36 15.55 -5.35
N ASP A 166 -20.33 14.86 -5.84
CA ASP A 166 -20.03 13.46 -5.53
C ASP A 166 -19.48 13.31 -4.09
N VAL A 167 -18.63 14.25 -3.64
CA VAL A 167 -18.13 14.29 -2.25
C VAL A 167 -19.27 14.32 -1.25
N ARG A 168 -20.28 15.19 -1.46
CA ARG A 168 -21.42 15.30 -0.52
C ARG A 168 -22.21 14.01 -0.41
N TYR A 169 -22.32 13.24 -1.49
CA TYR A 169 -23.03 11.97 -1.45
C TYR A 169 -22.23 10.91 -0.70
N ASN A 170 -20.93 10.81 -0.99
CA ASN A 170 -20.07 9.78 -0.39
C ASN A 170 -19.78 10.02 1.10
N LEU A 171 -19.60 11.27 1.53
CA LEU A 171 -19.28 11.59 2.92
C LEU A 171 -20.48 11.50 3.86
N LEU A 172 -21.71 11.53 3.33
CA LEU A 172 -22.94 11.49 4.12
C LEU A 172 -23.57 10.09 4.19
N ARG A 173 -22.89 9.08 3.63
CA ARG A 173 -23.36 7.70 3.59
C ARG A 173 -22.73 6.84 4.68
#